data_AF-X6LNA4-F1
#
_entry.id   AF-X6LNA4-F1
#
_cell.length_a   1.000
_cell.length_b   1.000
_cell.length_c   1.000
_cell.angle_alpha   90.00
_cell.angle_beta   90.00
_cell.angle_gamma   90.00
#
_symmetry.space_group_name_H-M   'P 1'
#
loop_
_entity.id
_entity.type
_entity.pdbx_description
1 polymer ?
#
loop_
_entity_poly.entity_id
_entity_poly.type
_entity_poly.pdbx_seq_one_letter_code
_entity_poly.pdbx_strand_id
1 'polypeptide(L)'
;MIYSYRAEKTHKEQYAWNAKVESEDEYTQMILLTWVRYDEYIQQTMLISAMWNYQIDFNLIYSLLVHTQGKIDLIIAYLPMFETWKLQPNNIKKYENKKKEFIERRCCNHQINLLCIFIIEKKILRCNPIELAASVTVNSGLPFVKKNYNKNL
;
A
#
# COMPACT_ATOMS: atom_id res chain seq x y z
N MET A 1 -19.68 3.13 -8.55
CA MET A 1 -18.50 3.20 -9.45
C MET A 1 -18.19 4.68 -9.63
N ILE A 2 -17.27 5.24 -8.84
CA ILE A 2 -16.91 6.67 -8.92
C ILE A 2 -15.68 6.75 -9.83
N TYR A 3 -15.85 7.24 -11.05
CA TYR A 3 -14.74 7.65 -11.89
C TYR A 3 -14.02 8.80 -11.18
N SER A 4 -12.81 8.55 -10.70
CA SER A 4 -11.87 9.60 -10.32
C SER A 4 -11.47 10.31 -11.61
N TYR A 5 -12.00 11.51 -11.84
CA TYR A 5 -11.65 12.37 -12.99
C TYR A 5 -10.21 12.89 -12.83
N ARG A 6 -9.22 12.00 -12.99
CA ARG A 6 -7.83 12.39 -13.23
C ARG A 6 -7.71 12.68 -14.72
N ALA A 7 -7.17 13.83 -15.08
CA ALA A 7 -6.90 14.18 -16.46
C ALA A 7 -6.14 13.04 -17.15
N GLU A 8 -6.56 12.66 -18.35
CA GLU A 8 -6.08 11.49 -19.08
C GLU A 8 -4.54 11.48 -19.27
N LYS A 9 -3.94 12.68 -19.33
CA LYS A 9 -2.49 12.89 -19.39
C LYS A 9 -1.78 12.49 -18.08
N THR A 10 -2.32 12.91 -16.94
CA THR A 10 -1.81 12.53 -15.60
C THR A 10 -2.00 11.04 -15.32
N HIS A 11 -3.02 10.42 -15.91
CA HIS A 11 -3.22 8.97 -15.82
C HIS A 11 -2.12 8.20 -16.57
N LYS A 12 -1.74 8.61 -17.79
CA LYS A 12 -0.68 7.94 -18.56
C LYS A 12 0.69 8.01 -17.88
N GLU A 13 1.01 9.15 -17.26
CA GLU A 13 2.27 9.34 -16.53
C GLU A 13 2.32 8.54 -15.23
N GLN A 14 1.20 8.44 -14.49
CA GLN A 14 1.14 7.68 -13.24
C GLN A 14 1.26 6.16 -13.41
N TYR A 15 0.92 5.62 -14.58
CA TYR A 15 1.05 4.19 -14.91
C TYR A 15 2.27 3.89 -15.80
N ALA A 16 3.12 4.89 -16.03
CA ALA A 16 4.37 4.70 -16.75
C ALA A 16 5.42 3.96 -15.91
N TRP A 17 6.46 3.48 -16.58
CA TRP A 17 7.60 2.82 -15.96
C TRP A 17 8.83 3.72 -16.06
N ASN A 18 9.53 3.89 -14.94
CA ASN A 18 10.89 4.38 -14.91
C ASN A 18 11.82 3.25 -15.33
N ALA A 19 12.81 3.57 -16.17
CA ALA A 19 13.86 2.67 -16.56
C ALA A 19 15.21 3.23 -16.12
N LYS A 20 15.99 2.45 -15.38
CA LYS A 20 17.32 2.81 -14.92
C LYS A 20 18.29 1.69 -15.24
N VAL A 21 19.46 2.02 -15.77
CA VAL A 21 20.56 1.05 -15.92
C VAL A 21 21.08 0.72 -14.52
N GLU A 22 20.97 -0.56 -14.14
CA GLU A 22 21.44 -1.07 -12.85
C GLU A 22 22.91 -1.50 -12.94
N SER A 23 23.29 -2.15 -14.04
CA SER A 23 24.68 -2.46 -14.38
C SER A 23 24.84 -2.66 -15.88
N GLU A 24 26.08 -2.54 -16.37
CA GLU A 24 26.42 -2.75 -17.77
C GLU A 24 27.84 -3.34 -17.86
N ASP A 25 27.99 -4.35 -18.71
CA ASP A 25 29.27 -4.94 -19.11
C ASP A 25 29.42 -4.91 -20.65
N GLU A 26 30.52 -5.45 -21.17
CA GLU A 26 30.84 -5.43 -22.60
C GLU A 26 29.75 -6.05 -23.50
N TYR A 27 28.96 -6.99 -22.95
CA TYR A 27 27.98 -7.77 -23.73
C TYR A 27 26.54 -7.61 -23.23
N THR A 28 26.32 -7.09 -22.02
CA THR A 28 25.01 -7.09 -21.35
C THR A 28 24.73 -5.79 -20.61
N GLN A 29 23.49 -5.31 -20.72
CA GLN A 29 22.97 -4.21 -19.91
C GLN A 29 21.78 -4.70 -19.07
N MET A 30 21.84 -4.50 -17.76
CA MET A 30 20.75 -4.80 -16.84
C MET A 30 19.95 -3.51 -16.58
N ILE A 31 18.68 -3.51 -16.93
CA ILE A 31 17.76 -2.38 -16.75
C ILE A 31 16.77 -2.71 -15.64
N LEU A 32 16.76 -1.89 -14.60
CA LEU A 32 15.73 -1.91 -13.57
C LEU A 32 14.53 -1.08 -14.02
N LEU A 33 13.38 -1.74 -14.12
CA LEU A 33 12.09 -1.10 -14.35
C LEU A 33 11.33 -0.92 -13.04
N THR A 34 10.94 0.32 -12.74
CA THR A 34 10.10 0.64 -11.56
C THR A 34 8.83 1.36 -12.00
N TRP A 35 7.71 1.03 -11.38
CA TRP A 35 6.47 1.77 -11.64
C TRP A 35 6.61 3.19 -11.08
N VAL A 36 6.32 4.23 -11.87
CA VAL A 36 6.53 5.64 -11.49
C VAL A 36 5.92 5.95 -10.13
N ARG A 37 4.67 5.55 -9.90
CA ARG A 37 3.97 5.77 -8.63
C ARG A 37 4.64 5.08 -7.45
N TYR A 38 5.23 3.92 -7.64
CA TYR A 38 5.98 3.25 -6.58
C TYR A 38 7.27 4.00 -6.24
N ASP A 39 7.99 4.42 -7.28
CA ASP A 39 9.27 5.12 -7.16
C ASP A 39 9.10 6.47 -6.44
N GLU A 40 7.97 7.16 -6.65
CA GLU A 40 7.60 8.38 -5.92
C GLU A 40 7.56 8.21 -4.39
N TYR A 41 7.11 7.05 -3.88
CA TYR A 41 6.85 6.85 -2.45
C TYR A 41 7.82 5.89 -1.75
N ILE A 42 8.78 5.29 -2.46
CA ILE A 42 9.66 4.27 -1.89
C ILE A 42 10.47 4.81 -0.70
N GLN A 43 11.04 6.01 -0.82
CA GLN A 43 11.86 6.61 0.24
C GLN A 43 11.04 6.96 1.48
N GLN A 44 9.84 7.51 1.29
CA GLN A 44 8.93 7.83 2.40
C GLN A 44 8.44 6.56 3.09
N THR A 45 8.21 5.48 2.32
CA THR A 45 7.83 4.17 2.86
C THR A 45 8.94 3.64 3.78
N MET A 46 10.20 3.72 3.33
CA MET A 46 11.35 3.28 4.12
C MET A 46 11.54 4.12 5.39
N LEU A 47 11.39 5.45 5.28
CA LEU A 47 11.50 6.35 6.42
C LEU A 47 10.48 6.02 7.52
N ILE A 48 9.20 5.91 7.15
CA ILE A 48 8.13 5.58 8.10
C ILE A 48 8.33 4.18 8.68
N SER A 49 8.79 3.22 7.86
CA SER A 49 9.08 1.88 8.32
C SER A 49 10.18 1.86 9.38
N ALA A 50 11.27 2.61 9.17
CA ALA A 50 12.36 2.75 10.13
C ALA A 50 11.89 3.38 11.45
N MET A 51 11.01 4.39 11.41
CA MET A 51 10.39 4.98 12.62
C MET A 51 9.63 3.94 13.47
N TRP A 52 9.16 2.87 12.84
CA TRP A 52 8.43 1.77 13.47
C TRP A 52 9.26 0.49 13.62
N ASN A 53 10.60 0.59 13.56
CA ASN A 53 11.50 -0.56 13.64
C ASN A 53 11.14 -1.70 12.67
N TYR A 54 10.67 -1.33 11.47
CA TYR A 54 10.28 -2.24 10.39
C TYR A 54 9.15 -3.23 10.75
N GLN A 55 8.37 -2.94 11.79
CA GLN A 55 7.28 -3.82 12.25
C GLN A 55 6.00 -3.67 11.44
N ILE A 56 5.89 -2.61 10.64
CA ILE A 56 4.71 -2.29 9.85
C ILE A 56 4.90 -2.79 8.42
N ASP A 57 3.87 -3.41 7.86
CA ASP A 57 3.86 -3.87 6.46
C ASP A 57 4.09 -2.69 5.50
N PHE A 58 5.06 -2.83 4.58
CA PHE A 58 5.44 -1.73 3.69
C PHE A 58 4.32 -1.40 2.69
N ASN A 59 3.53 -2.39 2.27
CA ASN A 59 2.35 -2.14 1.42
C ASN A 59 1.30 -1.33 2.17
N LEU A 60 1.17 -1.51 3.49
CA LEU A 60 0.28 -0.72 4.32
C LEU A 60 0.73 0.74 4.37
N ILE A 61 2.01 0.98 4.65
CA ILE A 61 2.59 2.34 4.64
C ILE A 61 2.44 2.98 3.26
N TYR A 62 2.82 2.27 2.20
CA TYR A 62 2.70 2.73 0.82
C TYR A 62 1.26 3.07 0.45
N SER A 63 0.29 2.23 0.82
CA SER A 63 -1.13 2.51 0.55
C SER A 63 -1.59 3.78 1.27
N LEU A 64 -1.16 3.99 2.52
CA LEU A 64 -1.45 5.21 3.26
C LEU A 64 -0.81 6.44 2.61
N LEU A 65 0.44 6.37 2.18
CA LEU A 65 1.13 7.44 1.45
C LEU A 65 0.39 7.81 0.16
N VAL A 66 0.02 6.80 -0.61
CA VAL A 66 -0.74 6.99 -1.85
C VAL A 66 -2.09 7.68 -1.60
N HIS A 67 -2.80 7.31 -0.53
CA HIS A 67 -4.10 7.91 -0.19
C HIS A 67 -3.99 9.30 0.45
N THR A 68 -2.90 9.58 1.15
CA THR A 68 -2.63 10.88 1.78
C THR A 68 -1.85 11.83 0.88
N GLN A 69 -1.50 11.42 -0.35
CA GLN A 69 -0.66 12.16 -1.28
C GLN A 69 0.72 12.52 -0.69
N GLY A 70 1.33 11.57 0.02
CA GLY A 70 2.66 11.73 0.61
C GLY A 70 2.71 12.58 1.89
N LYS A 71 1.56 12.92 2.48
CA LYS A 71 1.49 13.69 3.73
C LYS A 71 1.86 12.83 4.93
N ILE A 72 3.15 12.83 5.28
CA ILE A 72 3.73 12.01 6.35
C ILE A 72 3.13 12.35 7.73
N ASP A 73 2.83 13.63 7.99
CA ASP A 73 2.19 14.10 9.21
C ASP A 73 0.85 13.39 9.48
N LEU A 74 0.04 13.19 8.44
CA LEU A 74 -1.21 12.44 8.55
C LEU A 74 -0.97 10.97 8.89
N ILE A 75 0.08 10.35 8.34
CA ILE A 75 0.41 8.96 8.62
C ILE A 75 0.92 8.79 10.05
N ILE A 76 1.78 9.70 10.52
CA ILE A 76 2.29 9.70 11.89
C ILE A 76 1.13 9.76 12.89
N ALA A 77 0.10 10.56 12.61
CA ALA A 77 -1.09 10.64 13.47
C ALA A 77 -1.99 9.39 13.35
N TYR A 78 -2.15 8.85 12.14
CA TYR A 78 -3.14 7.81 11.84
C TYR A 78 -2.67 6.39 12.18
N LEU A 79 -1.40 6.08 11.90
CA LEU A 79 -0.84 4.74 12.05
C LEU A 79 -0.91 4.22 13.49
N PRO A 80 -0.61 5.02 14.55
CA PRO A 80 -0.83 4.59 15.94
C PRO A 80 -2.28 4.24 16.27
N MET A 81 -3.25 4.98 15.72
CA MET A 81 -4.66 4.70 15.94
C MET A 81 -5.07 3.37 15.31
N PHE A 82 -4.57 3.09 14.10
CA PHE A 82 -4.80 1.83 13.42
C PHE A 82 -4.16 0.66 14.17
N GLU A 83 -2.90 0.76 14.55
CA GLU A 83 -2.20 -0.31 15.28
C GLU A 83 -2.88 -0.62 16.63
N THR A 84 -3.28 0.42 17.37
CA THR A 84 -4.05 0.26 18.62
C THR A 84 -5.39 -0.44 18.38
N TRP A 85 -6.11 -0.06 17.32
CA TRP A 85 -7.37 -0.69 16.94
C TRP A 85 -7.17 -2.15 16.51
N LYS A 86 -6.10 -2.45 15.77
CA LYS A 86 -5.77 -3.79 15.25
C LYS A 86 -5.56 -4.81 16.37
N LEU A 87 -4.98 -4.38 17.50
CA LEU A 87 -4.70 -5.23 18.66
C LEU A 87 -5.93 -5.68 19.44
N GLN A 88 -7.11 -5.07 19.20
CA GLN A 88 -8.33 -5.43 19.91
C GLN A 88 -8.84 -6.81 19.44
N PRO A 89 -9.06 -7.80 20.34
CA PRO A 89 -9.47 -9.16 19.96
C PRO A 89 -10.75 -9.22 19.13
N ASN A 90 -11.71 -8.32 19.40
CA ASN A 90 -12.96 -8.23 18.65
C ASN A 90 -12.73 -7.88 17.17
N ASN A 91 -11.74 -7.05 16.88
CA ASN A 91 -11.42 -6.62 15.51
C ASN A 91 -10.72 -7.73 14.73
N ILE A 92 -9.83 -8.49 15.40
CA ILE A 92 -9.22 -9.70 14.82
C ILE A 92 -10.30 -10.73 14.48
N LYS A 93 -11.21 -11.01 15.41
CA LYS A 93 -12.34 -11.94 15.17
C LYS A 93 -13.22 -11.47 14.02
N LYS A 94 -13.51 -10.17 13.95
CA LYS A 94 -14.27 -9.56 12.86
C LYS A 94 -13.59 -9.78 11.50
N TYR A 95 -12.27 -9.66 11.44
CA TYR A 95 -11.52 -9.93 10.22
C TYR A 95 -11.59 -11.40 9.83
N GLU A 96 -11.33 -12.32 10.76
CA GLU A 96 -11.36 -13.76 10.49
C GLU A 96 -12.72 -14.22 9.95
N ASN A 97 -13.84 -13.67 10.44
CA ASN A 97 -15.18 -13.96 9.92
C ASN A 97 -15.38 -13.55 8.44
N LYS A 98 -14.64 -12.55 7.95
CA LYS A 98 -14.74 -12.03 6.57
C LYS A 98 -13.58 -12.43 5.68
N LYS A 99 -12.55 -13.06 6.25
CA LYS A 99 -11.27 -13.34 5.58
C LYS A 99 -11.43 -14.11 4.27
N LYS A 100 -12.33 -15.09 4.24
CA LYS A 100 -12.63 -15.86 3.03
C LYS A 100 -13.13 -14.97 1.89
N GLU A 101 -14.03 -14.03 2.17
CA GLU A 101 -14.59 -13.11 1.17
C GLU A 101 -13.53 -12.17 0.60
N PHE A 102 -12.59 -11.69 1.44
CA PHE A 102 -11.42 -10.94 0.96
C PHE A 102 -10.56 -11.76 0.00
N ILE A 103 -10.26 -13.01 0.35
CA ILE A 103 -9.43 -13.90 -0.48
C ILE A 103 -10.12 -14.23 -1.81
N GLU A 104 -11.43 -14.46 -1.81
CA GLU A 104 -12.22 -14.67 -3.04
C GLU A 104 -12.16 -13.46 -3.99
N ARG A 105 -12.01 -12.24 -3.42
CA ARG A 105 -11.77 -11.00 -4.16
C ARG A 105 -10.29 -10.73 -4.45
N ARG A 106 -9.41 -11.73 -4.30
CA ARG A 106 -7.95 -11.65 -4.50
C ARG A 106 -7.25 -10.65 -3.58
N CYS A 107 -7.87 -10.26 -2.47
CA CYS A 107 -7.30 -9.34 -1.48
C CYS A 107 -6.47 -10.15 -0.46
N CYS A 108 -5.28 -10.57 -0.86
CA CYS A 108 -4.45 -11.49 -0.07
C CYS A 108 -3.60 -10.81 1.01
N ASN A 109 -3.42 -9.49 0.98
CA ASN A 109 -2.69 -8.78 2.03
C ASN A 109 -3.60 -8.52 3.25
N HIS A 110 -3.38 -9.30 4.31
CA HIS A 110 -4.17 -9.25 5.54
C HIS A 110 -4.11 -7.88 6.25
N GLN A 111 -2.96 -7.20 6.22
CA GLN A 111 -2.80 -5.90 6.87
C GLN A 111 -3.62 -4.82 6.15
N ILE A 112 -3.64 -4.84 4.81
CA ILE A 112 -4.50 -3.96 4.00
C ILE A 112 -5.98 -4.24 4.25
N ASN A 113 -6.38 -5.50 4.36
CA ASN A 113 -7.77 -5.85 4.64
C ASN A 113 -8.23 -5.30 6.00
N LEU A 114 -7.41 -5.45 7.04
CA LEU A 114 -7.65 -4.87 8.37
C LEU A 114 -7.74 -3.34 8.30
N LEU A 115 -6.85 -2.69 7.56
CA LEU A 115 -6.88 -1.25 7.34
C LEU A 115 -8.20 -0.80 6.69
N CYS A 116 -8.68 -1.53 5.69
CA CYS A 116 -9.93 -1.21 5.01
C CYS A 116 -11.13 -1.33 5.96
N ILE A 117 -11.17 -2.35 6.82
CA ILE A 117 -12.20 -2.47 7.86
C ILE A 117 -12.15 -1.26 8.81
N PHE A 118 -10.96 -0.89 9.28
CA PHE A 118 -10.77 0.25 10.17
C PHE A 118 -11.25 1.58 9.57
N ILE A 119 -10.88 1.87 8.32
CA ILE A 119 -11.29 3.09 7.60
C ILE A 119 -12.82 3.24 7.56
N ILE A 120 -13.52 2.14 7.26
CA ILE A 120 -14.99 2.14 7.17
C ILE A 120 -15.63 2.28 8.55
N GLU A 121 -15.09 1.63 9.58
CA GLU A 121 -15.58 1.78 10.96
C GLU A 121 -15.42 3.21 11.48
N LYS A 122 -14.30 3.86 11.16
CA LYS A 122 -14.05 5.27 11.50
C LYS A 122 -14.82 6.24 10.60
N LYS A 123 -15.65 5.73 9.67
CA LYS A 123 -16.49 6.52 8.75
C LYS A 123 -15.68 7.51 7.91
N ILE A 124 -14.40 7.22 7.67
CA ILE A 124 -13.52 8.05 6.84
C ILE A 124 -13.96 7.93 5.38
N LEU A 125 -14.34 6.72 4.97
CA LEU A 125 -14.97 6.44 3.68
C LEU A 125 -16.30 5.71 3.90
N ARG A 126 -17.19 5.85 2.92
CA ARG A 126 -18.50 5.16 2.90
C ARG A 126 -18.54 4.19 1.73
N CYS A 127 -17.99 3.00 1.93
CA CYS A 127 -18.09 1.86 1.01
C CYS A 127 -17.93 0.55 1.77
N ASN A 128 -18.06 -0.59 1.06
CA ASN A 128 -17.77 -1.89 1.66
C ASN A 128 -16.24 -2.04 1.85
N PRO A 129 -15.74 -2.51 3.01
CA PRO A 129 -14.30 -2.70 3.23
C PRO A 129 -13.65 -3.67 2.23
N ILE A 130 -14.40 -4.63 1.68
CA ILE A 130 -13.91 -5.58 0.67
C ILE A 130 -13.80 -4.92 -0.70
N GLU A 131 -14.76 -4.07 -1.07
CA GLU A 131 -14.66 -3.25 -2.29
C GLU A 131 -13.49 -2.27 -2.18
N LEU A 132 -13.28 -1.69 -1.00
CA LEU A 132 -12.13 -0.84 -0.73
C LEU A 132 -10.82 -1.62 -0.88
N ALA A 133 -10.69 -2.79 -0.27
CA ALA A 133 -9.48 -3.61 -0.38
C ALA A 133 -9.22 -4.06 -1.82
N ALA A 134 -10.26 -4.42 -2.58
CA ALA A 134 -10.14 -4.76 -3.98
C ALA A 134 -9.65 -3.57 -4.80
N SER A 135 -10.21 -2.38 -4.56
CA SER A 135 -9.77 -1.13 -5.19
C SER A 135 -8.31 -0.81 -4.84
N VAL A 136 -7.90 -0.93 -3.57
CA VAL A 136 -6.51 -0.70 -3.15
C VAL A 136 -5.57 -1.69 -3.82
N THR A 137 -5.94 -2.97 -3.87
CA THR A 137 -5.14 -4.03 -4.48
C THR A 137 -4.93 -3.77 -5.97
N VAL A 138 -6.00 -3.43 -6.70
CA VAL A 138 -5.93 -3.14 -8.14
C VAL A 138 -5.16 -1.85 -8.42
N ASN A 139 -5.43 -0.79 -7.66
CA ASN A 139 -4.87 0.52 -7.94
C ASN A 139 -3.47 0.76 -7.38
N SER A 140 -3.05 -0.01 -6.37
CA SER A 140 -1.76 0.16 -5.68
C SER A 140 -0.83 -1.02 -5.93
N GLY A 141 -1.31 -2.16 -6.42
CA GLY A 141 -0.47 -3.28 -6.88
C GLY A 141 0.27 -4.07 -5.80
N LEU A 142 0.26 -3.62 -4.54
CA LEU A 142 0.99 -4.22 -3.41
C LEU A 142 2.47 -4.48 -3.77
N PRO A 143 3.26 -3.43 -4.04
CA PRO A 143 4.55 -3.55 -4.71
C PRO A 143 5.65 -4.18 -3.83
N PHE A 144 5.44 -4.32 -2.52
CA PHE A 144 6.39 -4.92 -1.60
C PHE A 144 6.10 -6.41 -1.41
N VAL A 145 7.05 -7.24 -1.83
CA VAL A 145 7.06 -8.69 -1.57
C VAL A 145 8.03 -9.03 -0.44
N LYS A 146 7.91 -10.22 0.16
CA LYS A 146 8.71 -10.62 1.34
C LYS A 146 10.22 -10.44 1.17
N LYS A 147 10.74 -10.61 -0.04
CA LYS A 147 12.17 -10.41 -0.35
C LYS A 147 12.63 -8.94 -0.23
N ASN A 148 11.72 -7.99 -0.39
CA ASN A 148 12.01 -6.56 -0.32
C ASN A 148 12.26 -6.07 1.11
N TYR A 149 11.93 -6.88 2.12
CA TYR A 149 12.22 -6.56 3.52
C TYR A 149 13.69 -6.84 3.89
N ASN A 150 14.40 -7.64 3.09
CA ASN A 150 15.76 -8.10 3.40
C ASN A 150 16.84 -7.44 2.51
N LYS A 151 16.44 -6.69 1.47
CA LYS A 151 17.38 -5.93 0.65
C LYS A 151 17.51 -4.54 1.28
N ASN A 152 18.61 -4.32 1.99
CA ASN A 152 19.06 -3.08 2.64
C ASN A 152 18.60 -2.87 4.09
N LEU A 153 19.26 -3.59 5.00
CA LEU A 153 20.04 -2.97 6.07
C LEU A 153 21.51 -3.00 5.66
#